data_AF-A0AAV3XL76-F1
#
_entry.id   AF-A0AAV3XL76-F1
#
_cell.length_a   1.000
_cell.length_b   1.000
_cell.length_c   1.000
_cell.angle_alpha   90.00
_cell.angle_beta   90.00
_cell.angle_gamma   90.00
#
_symmetry.space_group_name_H-M   'P 1'
#
loop_
_entity.id
_entity.type
_entity.pdbx_description
1 polymer ?
#
loop_
_entity_poly.entity_id
_entity_poly.type
_entity_poly.pdbx_seq_one_letter_code
_entity_poly.pdbx_strand_id
1 'polypeptide(L)'
;MNNEWQITGKINPKDLTESRLQLHYGIQFIAATGAALAAPKPDYNHTSLGWNSQLKAFVGEPIKANKTFSVALATVSITSFLLDKKGNQIPELSLDKQTLAQAMNRHREEIAKLGAEAEKVVFIDYPPDDFPDHEIARGTPFDASSSETGRQELAKYYANANLLLQEIVAEHKEASPIHT
;
A
#
# COMPACT_ATOMS: atom_id res chain seq x y z
N MET A 1 13.50 11.75 9.56
CA MET A 1 12.04 11.48 9.60
C MET A 1 11.34 12.83 9.61
N ASN A 2 10.42 13.08 8.68
CA ASN A 2 9.70 14.35 8.68
C ASN A 2 8.54 14.24 9.68
N ASN A 3 8.76 14.71 10.90
CA ASN A 3 7.82 14.63 12.02
C ASN A 3 6.97 15.89 12.16
N GLU A 4 6.85 16.67 11.09
CA GLU A 4 6.11 17.92 11.10
C GLU A 4 4.65 17.68 10.71
N TRP A 5 3.74 18.23 11.52
CA TRP A 5 2.32 18.26 11.22
C TRP A 5 2.06 19.00 9.90
N GLN A 6 1.24 18.41 9.04
CA GLN A 6 0.95 18.94 7.71
C GLN A 6 -0.46 19.53 7.67
N ILE A 7 -0.63 20.72 7.08
CA ILE A 7 -1.95 21.35 6.95
C ILE A 7 -2.80 20.54 5.95
N THR A 8 -3.90 19.97 6.44
CA THR A 8 -4.94 19.27 5.68
C THR A 8 -6.24 20.08 5.63
N GLY A 9 -7.22 19.60 4.86
CA GLY A 9 -8.54 20.21 4.74
C GLY A 9 -8.65 21.23 3.61
N LYS A 10 -7.67 21.29 2.70
CA LYS A 10 -7.71 22.21 1.54
C LYS A 10 -8.62 21.72 0.42
N ILE A 11 -8.90 20.41 0.39
CA ILE A 11 -9.77 19.76 -0.58
C ILE A 11 -11.00 19.24 0.16
N ASN A 12 -12.19 19.42 -0.42
CA ASN A 12 -13.41 18.86 0.14
C ASN A 12 -13.25 17.32 0.23
N PRO A 13 -13.52 16.68 1.38
CA PRO A 13 -13.38 15.24 1.53
C PRO A 13 -14.11 14.40 0.46
N LYS A 14 -15.22 14.91 -0.10
CA LYS A 14 -15.95 14.26 -1.19
C LYS A 14 -15.15 14.19 -2.49
N ASP A 15 -14.31 15.19 -2.76
CA ASP A 15 -13.50 15.28 -3.96
C ASP A 15 -12.27 14.34 -3.89
N LEU A 16 -11.98 13.76 -2.72
CA LEU A 16 -10.91 12.77 -2.53
C LEU A 16 -11.33 11.35 -2.92
N THR A 17 -12.59 11.14 -3.34
CA THR A 17 -13.15 9.81 -3.60
C THR A 17 -12.34 9.05 -4.65
N GLU A 18 -12.07 9.65 -5.80
CA GLU A 18 -11.29 9.01 -6.88
C GLU A 18 -9.87 8.65 -6.41
N SER A 19 -9.19 9.57 -5.73
CA SER A 19 -7.87 9.30 -5.15
C SER A 19 -7.90 8.13 -4.17
N ARG A 20 -8.94 8.01 -3.34
CA ARG A 20 -9.10 6.88 -2.40
C ARG A 20 -9.32 5.57 -3.14
N LEU A 21 -10.14 5.56 -4.19
CA LEU A 21 -10.41 4.35 -4.98
C LEU A 21 -9.15 3.87 -5.69
N GLN A 22 -8.42 4.76 -6.38
CA GLN A 22 -7.14 4.43 -7.02
C GLN A 22 -6.14 3.84 -6.03
N LEU A 23 -6.00 4.45 -4.83
CA LEU A 23 -5.12 3.93 -3.78
C LEU A 23 -5.62 2.60 -3.22
N HIS A 24 -6.93 2.45 -3.02
CA HIS A 24 -7.53 1.23 -2.49
C HIS A 24 -7.25 0.02 -3.39
N TYR A 25 -7.38 0.17 -4.71
CA TYR A 25 -6.98 -0.88 -5.65
C TYR A 25 -5.45 -1.05 -5.72
N GLY A 26 -4.68 0.02 -5.57
CA GLY A 26 -3.22 -0.02 -5.52
C GLY A 26 -2.65 -0.72 -4.28
N ILE A 27 -3.34 -0.72 -3.13
CA ILE A 27 -2.85 -1.43 -1.94
C ILE A 27 -3.10 -2.94 -2.00
N GLN A 28 -3.95 -3.42 -2.90
CA GLN A 28 -4.27 -4.84 -3.01
C GLN A 28 -3.02 -5.71 -3.29
N PHE A 29 -2.00 -5.17 -3.97
CA PHE A 29 -0.73 -5.90 -4.18
C PHE A 29 -0.02 -6.19 -2.85
N ILE A 30 -0.07 -5.25 -1.91
CA ILE A 30 0.50 -5.40 -0.57
C ILE A 30 -0.29 -6.48 0.19
N ALA A 31 -1.61 -6.32 0.26
CA ALA A 31 -2.49 -7.23 0.99
C ALA A 31 -2.43 -8.67 0.44
N ALA A 32 -2.53 -8.83 -0.89
CA ALA A 32 -2.44 -10.13 -1.56
C ALA A 32 -1.10 -10.83 -1.31
N THR A 33 0.00 -10.08 -1.34
CA THR A 33 1.34 -10.64 -1.07
C THR A 33 1.48 -11.04 0.39
N GLY A 34 1.01 -10.19 1.32
CA GLY A 34 1.01 -10.49 2.75
C GLY A 34 0.20 -11.74 3.07
N ALA A 35 -1.03 -11.82 2.56
CA ALA A 35 -1.92 -12.96 2.76
C ALA A 35 -1.35 -14.28 2.21
N ALA A 36 -0.67 -14.23 1.07
CA ALA A 36 -0.14 -15.43 0.43
C ALA A 36 1.22 -15.87 0.99
N LEU A 37 2.10 -14.94 1.35
CA LEU A 37 3.53 -15.22 1.56
C LEU A 37 4.10 -14.75 2.90
N ALA A 38 3.42 -13.87 3.64
CA ALA A 38 3.90 -13.49 4.96
C ALA A 38 3.69 -14.63 5.95
N ALA A 39 4.53 -14.70 6.99
CA ALA A 39 4.33 -15.66 8.06
C ALA A 39 3.00 -15.35 8.78
N PRO A 40 2.04 -16.29 8.82
CA PRO A 40 0.76 -16.02 9.48
C PRO A 40 0.95 -15.67 10.95
N LYS A 41 0.16 -14.72 11.42
CA LYS A 41 0.11 -14.27 12.82
C LYS A 41 -1.32 -14.38 13.35
N PRO A 42 -1.51 -14.66 14.66
CA PRO A 42 -2.85 -14.88 15.24
C PRO A 42 -3.84 -13.73 15.08
N ASP A 43 -3.33 -12.49 15.01
CA ASP A 43 -4.10 -11.25 14.88
C ASP A 43 -4.28 -10.81 13.42
N TYR A 44 -3.86 -11.63 12.45
CA TYR A 44 -3.89 -11.34 11.02
C TYR A 44 -3.08 -10.11 10.56
N ASN A 45 -2.27 -9.47 11.42
CA ASN A 45 -1.55 -8.25 11.02
C ASN A 45 -0.46 -8.48 9.96
N HIS A 46 -0.15 -9.73 9.63
CA HIS A 46 0.72 -10.13 8.52
C HIS A 46 0.16 -9.72 7.15
N THR A 47 -1.13 -9.40 7.06
CA THR A 47 -1.78 -8.85 5.85
C THR A 47 -1.95 -7.33 5.92
N SER A 48 -1.60 -6.71 7.04
CA SER A 48 -1.71 -5.26 7.24
C SER A 48 -0.57 -4.52 6.54
N LEU A 49 -0.75 -3.20 6.42
CA LEU A 49 0.25 -2.27 5.91
C LEU A 49 0.53 -1.20 6.95
N GLY A 50 1.69 -0.56 6.86
CA GLY A 50 2.08 0.57 7.69
C GLY A 50 2.43 1.78 6.83
N TRP A 51 2.41 2.96 7.45
CA TRP A 51 2.81 4.19 6.77
C TRP A 51 4.31 4.46 6.91
N ASN A 52 4.98 4.72 5.79
CA ASN A 52 6.35 5.21 5.75
C ASN A 52 6.38 6.70 5.35
N SER A 53 6.58 7.59 6.32
CA SER A 53 6.60 9.05 6.10
C SER A 53 7.70 9.55 5.18
N GLN A 54 8.85 8.87 5.13
CA GLN A 54 9.96 9.28 4.26
C GLN A 54 9.64 8.99 2.79
N LEU A 55 9.05 7.82 2.52
CA LEU A 55 8.67 7.39 1.18
C LEU A 55 7.27 7.88 0.77
N LYS A 56 6.48 8.41 1.72
CA LYS A 56 5.05 8.74 1.57
C LYS A 56 4.27 7.55 0.99
N ALA A 57 4.58 6.37 1.51
CA ALA A 57 4.15 5.10 0.97
C ALA A 57 3.53 4.21 2.03
N PHE A 58 2.59 3.38 1.60
CA PHE A 58 2.19 2.20 2.36
C PHE A 58 3.22 1.10 2.18
N VAL A 59 3.51 0.35 3.24
CA VAL A 59 4.50 -0.73 3.22
C VAL A 59 3.94 -1.94 3.98
N GLY A 60 3.95 -3.11 3.34
CA GLY A 60 3.57 -4.36 3.98
C GLY A 60 4.68 -4.99 4.82
N GLU A 61 4.31 -6.03 5.56
CA GLU A 61 5.24 -6.82 6.36
C GLU A 61 6.35 -7.47 5.49
N PRO A 62 7.55 -7.71 6.06
CA PRO A 62 8.63 -8.38 5.34
C PRO A 62 8.27 -9.82 4.94
N ILE A 63 8.43 -10.13 3.66
CA ILE A 63 8.27 -11.45 3.08
C ILE A 63 9.61 -12.17 3.06
N LYS A 64 9.65 -13.38 3.63
CA LYS A 64 10.84 -14.24 3.63
C LYS A 64 10.85 -15.11 2.38
N ALA A 65 11.66 -14.72 1.40
CA ALA A 65 12.03 -15.52 0.25
C ALA A 65 13.56 -15.73 0.22
N ASN A 66 14.12 -16.21 -0.89
CA ASN A 66 15.59 -16.26 -1.07
C ASN A 66 16.24 -14.90 -0.81
N LYS A 67 15.55 -13.80 -1.19
CA LYS A 67 15.87 -12.44 -0.77
C LYS A 67 14.66 -11.87 -0.03
N THR A 68 14.84 -11.42 1.21
CA THR A 68 13.77 -10.77 1.98
C THR A 68 13.40 -9.44 1.33
N PHE A 69 12.09 -9.19 1.21
CA PHE A 69 11.56 -7.92 0.68
C PHE A 69 10.24 -7.54 1.35
N SER A 70 9.86 -6.27 1.25
CA SER A 70 8.49 -5.79 1.53
C SER A 70 7.88 -5.22 0.26
N VAL A 71 6.56 -5.30 0.10
CA VAL A 71 5.82 -4.61 -0.97
C VAL A 71 5.37 -3.25 -0.47
N ALA A 72 5.49 -2.23 -1.30
CA ALA A 72 5.11 -0.87 -0.96
C ALA A 72 4.37 -0.16 -2.11
N LEU A 73 3.60 0.87 -1.77
CA LEU A 73 2.87 1.71 -2.72
C LEU A 73 3.11 3.19 -2.39
N ALA A 74 3.79 3.91 -3.29
CA ALA A 74 3.90 5.36 -3.24
C ALA A 74 2.54 5.99 -3.53
N THR A 75 2.01 6.76 -2.58
CA THR A 75 0.63 7.26 -2.66
C THR A 75 0.44 8.32 -3.74
N VAL A 76 1.39 9.24 -3.90
CA VAL A 76 1.23 10.35 -4.85
C VAL A 76 1.33 9.87 -6.31
N SER A 77 2.34 9.06 -6.62
CA SER A 77 2.60 8.58 -7.99
C SER A 77 1.85 7.31 -8.37
N ILE A 78 1.19 6.63 -7.42
CA ILE A 78 0.59 5.30 -7.61
C ILE A 78 1.62 4.33 -8.21
N THR A 79 2.76 4.23 -7.54
CA THR A 79 3.86 3.35 -7.96
C THR A 79 4.02 2.26 -6.91
N SER A 80 3.84 1.01 -7.33
CA SER A 80 4.21 -0.14 -6.51
C SER A 80 5.71 -0.36 -6.60
N PHE A 81 6.37 -0.70 -5.51
CA PHE A 81 7.79 -1.03 -5.51
C PHE A 81 8.08 -2.03 -4.39
N LEU A 82 9.21 -2.74 -4.47
CA LEU A 82 9.65 -3.58 -3.36
C LEU A 82 10.78 -2.88 -2.59
N LEU A 83 10.90 -3.21 -1.32
CA LEU A 83 11.98 -2.76 -0.46
C LEU A 83 12.82 -3.96 -0.09
N ASP A 84 14.14 -3.88 -0.28
CA ASP A 84 15.05 -4.90 0.23
C ASP A 84 15.14 -4.84 1.77
N LYS A 85 15.87 -5.78 2.38
CA LYS A 85 16.11 -5.81 3.83
C LYS A 85 16.75 -4.53 4.39
N LYS A 86 17.46 -3.74 3.57
CA LYS A 86 18.09 -2.49 3.95
C LYS A 86 17.17 -1.27 3.72
N GLY A 87 15.98 -1.47 3.17
CA GLY A 87 15.05 -0.42 2.81
C GLY A 87 15.36 0.27 1.47
N ASN A 88 16.19 -0.33 0.62
CA ASN A 88 16.42 0.19 -0.73
C ASN A 88 15.26 -0.25 -1.64
N GLN A 89 14.77 0.66 -2.48
CA GLN A 89 13.73 0.39 -3.46
C GLN A 89 14.28 -0.48 -4.60
N ILE A 90 13.64 -1.62 -4.87
CA ILE A 90 13.95 -2.51 -5.98
C ILE A 90 12.71 -3.36 -6.33
N PRO A 91 12.46 -3.67 -7.60
CA PRO A 91 12.25 -2.70 -8.68
C PRO A 91 10.98 -1.85 -8.46
N GLU A 92 10.79 -0.83 -9.30
CA GLU A 92 9.59 0.00 -9.34
C GLU A 92 8.64 -0.46 -10.46
N LEU A 93 7.34 -0.45 -10.17
CA LEU A 93 6.23 -0.73 -11.07
C LEU A 93 5.22 0.41 -10.99
N SER A 94 5.31 1.35 -11.93
CA SER A 94 4.27 2.37 -12.10
C SER A 94 2.94 1.70 -12.43
N LEU A 95 1.88 1.96 -11.67
CA LEU A 95 0.56 1.40 -11.98
C LEU A 95 -0.16 2.20 -13.08
N ASP A 96 0.26 3.45 -13.33
CA ASP A 96 -0.33 4.32 -14.35
C ASP A 96 -0.49 3.60 -15.71
N LYS A 97 -1.69 3.68 -16.28
CA LYS A 97 -2.07 3.08 -17.57
C LYS A 97 -1.98 1.55 -17.62
N GLN A 98 -1.83 0.88 -16.49
CA GLN A 98 -1.94 -0.57 -16.39
C GLN A 98 -3.29 -0.95 -15.80
N THR A 99 -3.84 -2.08 -16.25
CA THR A 99 -4.96 -2.72 -15.55
C THR A 99 -4.46 -3.48 -14.32
N LEU A 100 -5.36 -3.77 -13.36
CA LEU A 100 -5.03 -4.63 -12.21
C LEU A 100 -4.37 -5.96 -12.63
N ALA A 101 -4.91 -6.61 -13.66
CA ALA A 101 -4.39 -7.89 -14.15
C ALA A 101 -2.97 -7.77 -14.71
N GLN A 102 -2.71 -6.72 -15.51
CA GLN A 102 -1.38 -6.47 -16.08
C GLN A 102 -0.36 -6.18 -14.99
N ALA A 103 -0.71 -5.29 -14.06
CA ALA A 103 0.16 -4.94 -12.94
C ALA A 103 0.41 -6.15 -12.03
N MET A 104 -0.57 -7.02 -11.80
CA MET A 104 -0.41 -8.21 -10.94
C MET A 104 0.50 -9.24 -11.59
N ASN A 105 0.40 -9.45 -12.90
CA ASN A 105 1.33 -10.32 -13.61
C ASN A 105 2.77 -9.82 -13.50
N ARG A 106 3.00 -8.52 -13.70
CA ARG A 106 4.34 -7.91 -13.53
C ARG A 106 4.83 -8.01 -12.08
N HIS A 107 3.96 -7.73 -11.11
CA HIS A 107 4.29 -7.87 -9.69
C HIS A 107 4.77 -9.30 -9.36
N ARG A 108 4.06 -10.32 -9.85
CA ARG A 108 4.46 -11.73 -9.69
C ARG A 108 5.81 -12.02 -10.33
N GLU A 109 6.05 -11.51 -11.54
CA GLU A 109 7.34 -11.66 -12.22
C GLU A 109 8.48 -11.06 -11.39
N GLU A 110 8.28 -9.89 -10.76
CA GLU A 110 9.32 -9.24 -9.96
C GLU A 110 9.59 -9.97 -8.63
N ILE A 111 8.56 -10.41 -7.91
CA ILE A 111 8.77 -11.16 -6.66
C ILE A 111 9.32 -12.57 -6.92
N ALA A 112 9.02 -13.18 -8.06
CA ALA A 112 9.61 -14.47 -8.47
C ALA A 112 11.13 -14.37 -8.63
N LYS A 113 11.65 -13.24 -9.15
CA LYS A 113 13.10 -12.97 -9.25
C LYS A 113 13.77 -12.88 -7.86
N LEU A 114 13.00 -12.63 -6.81
CA LEU A 114 13.46 -12.64 -5.41
C LEU A 114 13.35 -14.03 -4.75
N GLY A 115 12.86 -15.03 -5.50
CA GLY A 115 12.68 -16.40 -5.05
C GLY A 115 11.40 -16.63 -4.25
N ALA A 116 10.38 -15.80 -4.44
CA ALA A 116 9.05 -16.01 -3.86
C ALA A 116 8.21 -17.00 -4.68
N GLU A 117 7.29 -17.69 -4.02
CA GLU A 117 6.24 -18.53 -4.65
C GLU A 117 5.13 -17.64 -5.25
N ALA A 118 5.48 -16.89 -6.29
CA ALA A 118 4.65 -15.82 -6.86
C ALA A 118 3.27 -16.29 -7.35
N GLU A 119 3.14 -17.56 -7.73
CA GLU A 119 1.90 -18.18 -8.16
C GLU A 119 0.83 -18.26 -7.05
N LYS A 120 1.24 -18.21 -5.78
CA LYS A 120 0.31 -18.15 -4.63
C LYS A 120 -0.32 -16.78 -4.45
N VAL A 121 0.30 -15.73 -4.99
CA VAL A 121 -0.19 -14.36 -4.85
C VAL A 121 -1.35 -14.15 -5.80
N VAL A 122 -2.57 -14.15 -5.27
CA VAL A 122 -3.80 -13.87 -6.00
C VAL A 122 -4.53 -12.70 -5.34
N PHE A 123 -5.35 -11.98 -6.10
CA PHE A 123 -6.20 -10.96 -5.50
C PHE A 123 -7.11 -11.61 -4.47
N ILE A 124 -7.24 -10.95 -3.31
CA ILE A 124 -8.12 -11.41 -2.24
C ILE A 124 -9.55 -11.21 -2.73
N ASP A 125 -10.34 -12.28 -2.66
CA ASP A 125 -11.77 -12.24 -2.92
C ASP A 125 -12.47 -11.69 -1.68
N TYR A 126 -13.39 -10.74 -1.89
CA TYR A 126 -14.19 -10.15 -0.83
C TYR A 126 -15.66 -10.35 -1.18
N PRO A 127 -16.55 -10.49 -0.18
CA PRO A 127 -17.98 -10.43 -0.41
C PRO A 127 -18.34 -9.19 -1.26
N PRO A 128 -19.32 -9.29 -2.18
CA PRO A 128 -19.60 -8.23 -3.16
C PRO A 128 -19.86 -6.84 -2.58
N ASP A 129 -20.31 -6.75 -1.32
CA ASP A 129 -20.67 -5.50 -0.64
C ASP A 129 -19.55 -4.92 0.23
N ASP A 130 -18.43 -5.64 0.40
CA ASP A 130 -17.31 -5.22 1.25
C ASP A 130 -16.25 -4.41 0.48
N PHE A 131 -16.31 -4.41 -0.86
CA PHE A 131 -15.36 -3.72 -1.72
C PHE A 131 -16.04 -2.56 -2.47
N PRO A 132 -15.49 -1.33 -2.46
CA PRO A 132 -16.06 -0.23 -3.19
C PRO A 132 -15.98 -0.49 -4.70
N ASP A 133 -17.13 -0.59 -5.36
CA ASP A 133 -17.21 -0.78 -6.81
C ASP A 133 -16.49 0.36 -7.56
N HIS A 134 -15.70 0.00 -8.56
CA HIS A 134 -14.97 0.96 -9.39
C HIS A 134 -14.61 0.34 -10.75
N GLU A 135 -14.39 1.20 -11.75
CA GLU A 135 -14.03 0.73 -13.09
C GLU A 135 -12.69 0.00 -13.15
N ILE A 136 -11.76 0.30 -12.23
CA ILE A 136 -10.48 -0.40 -12.11
C ILE A 136 -10.68 -1.90 -11.85
N ALA A 137 -11.65 -2.29 -11.02
CA ALA A 137 -12.01 -3.69 -10.80
C ALA A 137 -12.51 -4.38 -12.08
N ARG A 138 -13.11 -3.61 -13.00
CA ARG A 138 -13.64 -4.07 -14.28
C ARG A 138 -12.62 -3.98 -15.43
N GLY A 139 -11.36 -3.67 -15.12
CA GLY A 139 -10.27 -3.68 -16.09
C GLY A 139 -9.95 -2.31 -16.70
N THR A 140 -10.53 -1.21 -16.22
CA THR A 140 -10.04 0.13 -16.56
C THR A 140 -8.62 0.31 -16.00
N PRO A 141 -7.67 0.90 -16.76
CA PRO A 141 -6.34 1.17 -16.25
C PRO A 141 -6.35 2.17 -15.08
N PHE A 142 -5.35 2.09 -14.21
CA PHE A 142 -5.08 3.18 -13.26
C PHE A 142 -4.78 4.47 -14.02
N ASP A 143 -5.11 5.59 -13.38
CA ASP A 143 -4.83 6.92 -13.91
C ASP A 143 -4.12 7.74 -12.84
N ALA A 144 -2.79 7.80 -12.94
CA ALA A 144 -1.98 8.61 -12.04
C ALA A 144 -2.06 10.10 -12.40
N SER A 145 -2.54 10.46 -13.60
CA SER A 145 -2.64 11.87 -13.99
C SER A 145 -3.86 12.55 -13.39
N SER A 146 -4.97 11.83 -13.24
CA SER A 146 -6.12 12.36 -12.51
C SER A 146 -5.85 12.39 -11.01
N SER A 147 -6.43 13.37 -10.32
CA SER A 147 -6.53 13.39 -8.86
C SER A 147 -5.21 13.34 -8.07
N GLU A 148 -4.07 13.75 -8.68
CA GLU A 148 -2.77 13.81 -7.99
C GLU A 148 -2.82 14.70 -6.75
N THR A 149 -3.40 15.89 -6.86
CA THR A 149 -3.58 16.82 -5.73
C THR A 149 -4.38 16.17 -4.59
N GLY A 150 -5.38 15.35 -4.92
CA GLY A 150 -6.13 14.57 -3.94
C GLY A 150 -5.27 13.51 -3.25
N ARG A 151 -4.39 12.82 -3.97
CA ARG A 151 -3.43 11.86 -3.38
C ARG A 151 -2.36 12.55 -2.53
N GLN A 152 -1.90 13.74 -2.93
CA GLN A 152 -1.03 14.56 -2.10
C GLN A 152 -1.73 14.95 -0.79
N GLU A 153 -3.01 15.28 -0.82
CA GLU A 153 -3.79 15.58 0.38
C GLU A 153 -3.99 14.34 1.26
N LEU A 154 -4.30 13.18 0.68
CA LEU A 154 -4.38 11.91 1.42
C LEU A 154 -3.05 11.53 2.07
N ALA A 155 -1.91 11.74 1.39
CA ALA A 155 -0.59 11.48 1.96
C ALA A 155 -0.33 12.32 3.23
N LYS A 156 -0.84 13.55 3.29
CA LYS A 156 -0.77 14.38 4.50
C LYS A 156 -1.66 13.82 5.62
N TYR A 157 -2.87 13.38 5.29
CA TYR A 157 -3.77 12.74 6.27
C TYR A 157 -3.10 11.51 6.91
N TYR A 158 -2.50 10.63 6.11
CA TYR A 158 -1.80 9.45 6.63
C TYR A 158 -0.54 9.81 7.42
N ALA A 159 0.22 10.82 6.98
CA ALA A 159 1.37 11.31 7.72
C ALA A 159 0.97 11.83 9.12
N ASN A 160 -0.05 12.69 9.19
CA ASN A 160 -0.54 13.24 10.45
C ASN A 160 -1.13 12.16 11.37
N ALA A 161 -1.93 11.25 10.81
CA ALA A 161 -2.51 10.14 11.57
C ALA A 161 -1.41 9.24 12.15
N ASN A 162 -0.40 8.91 11.35
CA ASN A 162 0.73 8.12 11.83
C ASN A 162 1.51 8.84 12.94
N LEU A 163 1.71 10.16 12.84
CA LEU A 163 2.37 10.94 13.91
C LEU A 163 1.58 10.86 15.21
N LEU A 164 0.26 11.10 15.16
CA LEU A 164 -0.62 11.03 16.33
C LEU A 164 -0.60 9.61 16.95
N LEU A 165 -0.69 8.57 16.13
CA LEU A 165 -0.66 7.19 16.61
C LEU A 165 0.69 6.82 17.21
N GLN A 166 1.81 7.36 16.70
CA GLN A 166 3.14 7.17 17.28
C GLN A 166 3.24 7.78 18.68
N GLU A 167 2.66 8.96 18.90
CA GLU A 167 2.58 9.57 20.23
C GLU A 167 1.78 8.69 21.20
N ILE A 168 0.61 8.21 20.79
CA ILE A 168 -0.22 7.30 21.60
C ILE A 168 0.55 6.01 21.95
N VAL A 169 1.19 5.36 20.98
CA VAL A 169 1.97 4.14 21.24
C VAL A 169 3.15 4.40 22.18
N ALA A 170 3.79 5.56 22.09
CA ALA A 170 4.90 5.93 22.98
C ALA A 170 4.45 6.13 24.44
N GLU A 171 3.23 6.62 24.67
CA GLU A 171 2.67 6.86 26.00
C GLU A 171 2.04 5.61 26.64
N HIS A 172 1.61 4.65 25.82
CA HIS A 172 0.88 3.46 26.26
C HIS A 172 1.67 2.17 26.03
N LYS A 173 2.32 1.64 27.08
CA LYS A 173 3.16 0.42 27.00
C LYS A 173 2.45 -0.84 26.49
N GLU A 174 1.13 -0.91 26.61
CA GLU A 174 0.33 -2.04 26.13
C GLU A 174 -0.18 -1.88 24.69
N ALA A 175 0.09 -0.73 24.06
CA ALA A 175 -0.33 -0.48 22.69
C ALA A 175 0.41 -1.41 21.71
N SER A 176 -0.33 -1.96 20.76
CA SER A 176 0.23 -2.73 19.65
C SER A 176 0.99 -1.81 18.66
N PRO A 177 1.84 -2.37 17.79
CA PRO A 177 2.37 -1.63 16.65
C PRO A 177 1.27 -1.02 15.78
N ILE A 178 1.62 0.07 15.09
CA ILE A 178 0.69 0.80 14.21
C ILE A 178 0.56 0.05 12.89
N HIS A 179 -0.69 -0.21 12.51
CA HIS A 179 -1.09 -0.73 11.22
C HIS A 179 -2.13 0.23 10.62
N THR A 180 -2.14 0.41 9.31
CA THR A 180 -2.99 1.34 8.55
C THR A 180 -3.83 0.58 7.54
#